data_AF-A0A015X8D3-F1
#
_entry.id   AF-A0A015X8D3-F1
#
_cell.length_a   1.000
_cell.length_b   1.000
_cell.length_c   1.000
_cell.angle_alpha   90.00
_cell.angle_beta   90.00
_cell.angle_gamma   90.00
#
_symmetry.space_group_name_H-M   'P 1'
#
loop_
_entity.id
_entity.type
_entity.pdbx_description
1 polymer ?
#
loop_
_entity_poly.entity_id
_entity_poly.type
_entity_poly.pdbx_seq_one_letter_code
_entity_poly.pdbx_strand_id
1 'polypeptide(L)'
;MRIWTLHIVLSVLFSVFLFSCNEDDGAPYPSVRLEFLTAESGADGRLQTLVTDKGERLVVAEDRTGSELLPNSSSRVVSNYEVLSSVGGRKEIRIYALANTVSPVPLPAGEFRNGLKFDPVDMLSIWMGRDYLNMTLSIRAQNARHTFHFIQESVERDAVTGKLKVHLMLYHDDGGDVEAYAKRAYVSVPLRQYTSDIGESVIIYFSFHTYDGEVQTYQFEYVPSHLTINY
;
A
#
# COMPACT_ATOMS: atom_id res chain seq x y z
N MET A 1 44.33 -22.36 -47.35
CA MET A 1 42.91 -22.78 -47.31
C MET A 1 42.45 -23.41 -45.97
N ARG A 2 43.28 -23.52 -44.92
CA ARG A 2 42.90 -24.16 -43.63
C ARG A 2 42.44 -23.22 -42.51
N ILE A 3 42.68 -21.91 -42.63
CA ILE A 3 42.32 -20.91 -41.60
C ILE A 3 40.90 -20.37 -41.83
N TRP A 4 40.50 -20.21 -43.10
CA TRP A 4 39.17 -19.73 -43.49
C TRP A 4 38.06 -20.72 -43.14
N THR A 5 38.32 -22.03 -43.22
CA THR A 5 37.36 -23.07 -42.81
C THR A 5 37.15 -23.11 -41.31
N LEU A 6 38.17 -22.79 -40.49
CA LEU A 6 38.05 -22.74 -39.04
C LEU A 6 37.19 -21.55 -38.59
N HIS A 7 37.31 -20.40 -39.28
CA HIS A 7 36.50 -19.21 -38.98
C HIS A 7 35.03 -19.37 -39.39
N ILE A 8 34.76 -20.06 -40.51
CA ILE A 8 33.39 -20.38 -40.92
C ILE A 8 32.74 -21.36 -39.93
N VAL A 9 33.47 -22.39 -39.48
CA VAL A 9 32.95 -23.35 -38.49
C VAL A 9 32.72 -22.69 -37.13
N LEU A 10 33.62 -21.81 -36.68
CA LEU A 10 33.47 -21.09 -35.41
C LEU A 10 32.31 -20.07 -35.47
N SER A 11 32.12 -19.41 -36.62
CA SER A 11 31.02 -18.46 -36.82
C SER A 11 29.66 -19.14 -36.95
N VAL A 12 29.61 -20.38 -37.47
CA VAL A 12 28.39 -21.22 -37.50
C VAL A 12 28.12 -21.82 -36.11
N LEU A 13 29.14 -22.13 -35.31
CA LEU A 13 28.94 -22.59 -33.93
C LEU A 13 28.45 -21.47 -33.00
N PHE A 14 28.86 -20.22 -33.25
CA PHE A 14 28.42 -19.06 -32.48
C PHE A 14 26.98 -18.62 -32.78
N SER A 15 26.48 -18.87 -34.00
CA SER A 15 25.10 -18.57 -34.39
C SER A 15 24.06 -19.58 -33.88
N VAL A 16 24.49 -20.75 -33.39
CA VAL A 16 23.60 -21.76 -32.76
C VAL A 16 23.25 -21.40 -31.31
N PHE A 17 23.90 -20.39 -30.72
CA PHE A 17 23.61 -19.91 -29.34
C PHE A 17 22.66 -18.70 -29.26
N LEU A 18 22.02 -18.30 -30.37
CA LEU A 18 21.09 -17.15 -30.39
C LEU A 18 19.60 -17.53 -30.50
N PHE A 19 19.25 -18.79 -30.25
CA PHE A 19 17.86 -19.19 -30.02
C PHE A 19 17.55 -19.12 -28.51
N SER A 20 17.18 -17.93 -28.04
CA SER A 20 16.33 -17.84 -26.85
C SER A 20 14.89 -18.08 -27.30
N CYS A 21 14.49 -19.36 -27.38
CA CYS A 21 13.08 -19.70 -27.46
C CYS A 21 12.44 -19.40 -26.10
N ASN A 22 11.95 -18.18 -25.89
CA ASN A 22 10.73 -18.06 -25.10
C ASN A 22 9.59 -18.39 -26.07
N GLU A 23 9.31 -19.67 -26.23
CA GLU A 23 7.95 -20.09 -26.53
C GLU A 23 7.14 -19.63 -25.31
N ASP A 24 6.61 -18.41 -25.40
CA ASP A 24 5.67 -17.89 -24.43
C ASP A 24 4.41 -18.74 -24.61
N ASP A 25 4.33 -19.83 -23.82
CA ASP A 25 3.17 -20.69 -23.71
C ASP A 25 1.96 -19.77 -23.51
N GLY A 26 1.18 -19.60 -24.58
CA GLY A 26 0.24 -18.50 -24.81
C GLY A 26 -1.01 -18.49 -23.91
N ALA A 27 -0.85 -18.74 -22.62
CA ALA A 27 -1.82 -18.36 -21.61
C ALA A 27 -1.72 -16.83 -21.44
N PRO A 28 -2.73 -16.06 -21.89
CA PRO A 28 -2.74 -14.63 -21.62
C PRO A 28 -2.69 -14.43 -20.10
N TYR A 29 -1.72 -13.64 -19.64
CA TYR A 29 -1.70 -13.20 -18.25
C TYR A 29 -3.06 -12.58 -17.91
N PRO A 30 -3.73 -13.01 -16.83
CA PRO A 30 -5.00 -12.42 -16.46
C PRO A 30 -4.82 -10.92 -16.21
N SER A 31 -5.85 -10.14 -16.53
CA SER A 31 -5.84 -8.68 -16.31
C SER A 31 -5.99 -8.38 -14.82
N VAL A 32 -4.89 -8.56 -14.10
CA VAL A 32 -4.81 -8.39 -12.65
C VAL A 32 -4.56 -6.95 -12.27
N ARG A 33 -5.15 -6.53 -11.16
CA ARG A 33 -4.98 -5.22 -10.55
C ARG A 33 -4.24 -5.37 -9.23
N LEU A 34 -3.40 -4.40 -8.89
CA LEU A 34 -2.75 -4.28 -7.59
C LEU A 34 -3.19 -2.97 -6.95
N GLU A 35 -4.05 -3.04 -5.93
CA GLU A 35 -4.66 -1.86 -5.32
C GLU A 35 -4.66 -1.94 -3.79
N PHE A 36 -4.70 -0.77 -3.14
CA PHE A 36 -5.07 -0.67 -1.74
C PHE A 36 -6.59 -0.73 -1.61
N LEU A 37 -7.10 -1.59 -0.74
CA LEU A 37 -8.53 -1.91 -0.58
C LEU A 37 -8.88 -2.05 0.91
N THR A 38 -10.17 -2.05 1.22
CA THR A 38 -10.67 -2.53 2.53
C THR A 38 -11.26 -3.92 2.33
N ALA A 39 -10.66 -4.94 2.93
CA ALA A 39 -11.22 -6.28 2.96
C ALA A 39 -12.27 -6.38 4.07
N GLU A 40 -13.41 -7.01 3.79
CA GLU A 40 -14.50 -7.24 4.74
C GLU A 40 -14.83 -8.74 4.79
N SER A 41 -14.93 -9.27 6.00
CA SER A 41 -15.24 -10.67 6.27
C SER A 41 -16.69 -10.91 6.64
N GLY A 42 -17.17 -12.13 6.36
CA GLY A 42 -18.44 -12.62 6.84
C GLY A 42 -18.42 -13.07 8.30
N ALA A 43 -19.54 -13.64 8.74
CA ALA A 43 -19.68 -14.22 10.09
C ALA A 43 -18.79 -15.46 10.32
N ASP A 44 -18.28 -16.06 9.25
CA ASP A 44 -17.33 -17.18 9.26
C ASP A 44 -15.86 -16.72 9.18
N GLY A 45 -15.59 -15.41 9.15
CA GLY A 45 -14.25 -14.84 9.05
C GLY A 45 -13.67 -14.85 7.63
N ARG A 46 -14.31 -15.52 6.66
CA ARG A 46 -13.87 -15.54 5.27
C ARG A 46 -14.12 -14.21 4.60
N LEU A 47 -13.22 -13.81 3.69
CA LEU A 47 -13.37 -12.59 2.92
C LEU A 47 -14.59 -12.70 1.98
N GLN A 48 -15.49 -11.71 2.05
CA GLN A 48 -16.69 -11.66 1.22
C GLN A 48 -16.70 -10.46 0.28
N THR A 49 -16.09 -9.34 0.69
CA THR A 49 -16.06 -8.12 -0.12
C THR A 49 -14.69 -7.45 -0.03
N LEU A 50 -14.18 -6.94 -1.14
CA LEU A 50 -13.14 -5.92 -1.17
C LEU A 50 -13.77 -4.57 -1.56
N VAL A 51 -13.44 -3.50 -0.86
CA VAL A 51 -13.93 -2.15 -1.14
C VAL A 51 -12.78 -1.27 -1.62
N THR A 52 -12.92 -0.68 -2.80
CA THR A 52 -11.93 0.23 -3.38
C THR A 52 -11.91 1.57 -2.63
N ASP A 53 -10.87 2.36 -2.86
CA ASP A 53 -10.77 3.72 -2.28
C ASP A 53 -11.86 4.68 -2.76
N LYS A 54 -12.51 4.36 -3.89
CA LYS A 54 -13.66 5.10 -4.42
C LYS A 54 -15.00 4.60 -3.86
N GLY A 55 -14.97 3.57 -3.01
CA GLY A 55 -16.16 2.97 -2.40
C GLY A 55 -16.84 1.90 -3.25
N GLU A 56 -16.27 1.52 -4.40
CA GLU A 56 -16.80 0.39 -5.19
C GLU A 56 -16.65 -0.91 -4.41
N ARG A 57 -17.72 -1.69 -4.32
CA ARG A 57 -17.76 -2.96 -3.59
C ARG A 57 -17.62 -4.12 -4.56
N LEU A 58 -16.58 -4.92 -4.37
CA LEU A 58 -16.20 -6.05 -5.21
C LEU A 58 -16.48 -7.34 -4.44
N VAL A 59 -17.32 -8.20 -5.00
CA VAL A 59 -17.74 -9.46 -4.36
C VAL A 59 -16.66 -10.50 -4.56
N VAL A 60 -16.19 -11.11 -3.47
CA VAL A 60 -15.19 -12.17 -3.53
C VAL A 60 -15.87 -13.46 -3.96
N ALA A 61 -15.69 -13.85 -5.23
CA ALA A 61 -16.17 -15.13 -5.74
C ALA A 61 -15.17 -16.26 -5.48
N GLU A 62 -13.87 -15.93 -5.50
CA GLU A 62 -12.79 -16.88 -5.22
C GLU A 62 -11.66 -16.16 -4.47
N ASP A 63 -11.23 -16.73 -3.34
CA ASP A 63 -10.02 -16.29 -2.63
C ASP A 63 -8.99 -17.42 -2.65
N ARG A 64 -7.89 -17.23 -3.39
CA ARG A 64 -6.79 -18.20 -3.49
C ARG A 64 -5.76 -18.08 -2.37
N THR A 65 -5.87 -17.04 -1.55
CA THR A 65 -4.93 -16.81 -0.44
C THR A 65 -5.31 -17.61 0.79
N GLY A 66 -6.60 -17.93 0.95
CA GLY A 66 -7.13 -18.53 2.17
C GLY A 66 -7.04 -17.59 3.37
N SER A 67 -7.06 -16.27 3.13
CA SER A 67 -6.96 -15.27 4.19
C SER A 67 -8.24 -15.24 5.01
N GLU A 68 -8.09 -15.08 6.32
CA GLU A 68 -9.20 -14.94 7.26
C GLU A 68 -9.01 -13.67 8.08
N LEU A 69 -10.13 -13.02 8.42
CA LEU A 69 -10.18 -11.93 9.39
C LEU A 69 -11.05 -12.35 10.57
N LEU A 70 -11.09 -11.51 11.61
CA LEU A 70 -12.12 -11.66 12.64
C LEU A 70 -13.52 -11.66 12.00
N PRO A 71 -14.48 -12.45 12.50
CA PRO A 71 -15.84 -12.45 11.98
C PRO A 71 -16.47 -11.06 11.93
N ASN A 72 -17.14 -10.74 10.83
CA ASN A 72 -17.82 -9.45 10.60
C ASN A 72 -16.91 -8.24 10.86
N SER A 73 -15.66 -8.31 10.40
CA SER A 73 -14.68 -7.24 10.58
C SER A 73 -14.12 -6.76 9.25
N SER A 74 -13.24 -5.77 9.33
CA SER A 74 -12.57 -5.22 8.17
C SER A 74 -11.08 -4.99 8.44
N SER A 75 -10.28 -5.08 7.38
CA SER A 75 -8.85 -4.79 7.42
C SER A 75 -8.46 -3.99 6.18
N ARG A 76 -7.48 -3.10 6.34
CA ARG A 76 -6.87 -2.39 5.21
C ARG A 76 -5.80 -3.29 4.59
N VAL A 77 -5.87 -3.47 3.28
CA VAL A 77 -5.06 -4.46 2.56
C VAL A 77 -4.51 -3.88 1.26
N VAL A 78 -3.44 -4.49 0.76
CA VAL A 78 -3.04 -4.43 -0.65
C VAL A 78 -3.32 -5.80 -1.26
N SER A 79 -4.00 -5.84 -2.40
CA SER A 79 -4.37 -7.10 -3.02
C SER A 79 -4.11 -7.11 -4.52
N ASN A 80 -3.63 -8.26 -5.01
CA ASN A 80 -3.63 -8.61 -6.41
C ASN A 80 -4.89 -9.41 -6.72
N TYR A 81 -5.74 -8.91 -7.62
CA TYR A 81 -7.02 -9.53 -7.95
C TYR A 81 -7.42 -9.32 -9.42
N GLU A 82 -8.30 -10.19 -9.91
CA GLU A 82 -8.89 -10.12 -11.24
C GLU A 82 -10.41 -9.91 -11.14
N VAL A 83 -10.97 -9.12 -12.05
CA VAL A 83 -12.42 -8.98 -12.20
C VAL A 83 -12.91 -10.09 -13.14
N LEU A 84 -13.70 -11.02 -12.62
CA LEU A 84 -14.22 -12.18 -13.36
C LEU A 84 -15.49 -11.83 -14.15
N SER A 85 -16.36 -11.03 -13.55
CA SER A 85 -17.63 -10.64 -14.14
C SER A 85 -18.02 -9.23 -13.68
N SER A 86 -18.80 -8.54 -14.51
CA SER A 86 -19.35 -7.22 -14.22
C SER A 86 -20.76 -7.14 -14.80
N VAL A 87 -21.76 -7.58 -14.03
CA VAL A 87 -23.16 -7.67 -14.47
C VAL A 87 -24.04 -6.84 -13.54
N GLY A 88 -24.86 -5.95 -14.11
CA GLY A 88 -25.81 -5.14 -13.31
C GLY A 88 -25.15 -4.26 -12.25
N GLY A 89 -23.93 -3.77 -12.49
CA GLY A 89 -23.17 -2.96 -11.51
C GLY A 89 -22.50 -3.77 -10.39
N ARG A 90 -22.70 -5.10 -10.34
CA ARG A 90 -22.01 -6.00 -9.41
C ARG A 90 -20.77 -6.57 -10.10
N LYS A 91 -19.62 -6.44 -9.45
CA LYS A 91 -18.36 -7.05 -9.90
C LYS A 91 -17.99 -8.21 -9.00
N GLU A 92 -17.69 -9.35 -9.61
CA GLU A 92 -17.14 -10.50 -8.91
C GLU A 92 -15.65 -10.61 -9.20
N ILE A 93 -14.88 -10.92 -8.16
CA ILE A 93 -13.43 -10.94 -8.22
C ILE A 93 -12.83 -12.26 -7.74
N ARG A 94 -11.64 -12.53 -8.24
CA ARG A 94 -10.72 -13.54 -7.74
C ARG A 94 -9.51 -12.89 -7.10
N ILE A 95 -9.19 -13.25 -5.86
CA ILE A 95 -8.00 -12.79 -5.15
C ILE A 95 -6.86 -13.78 -5.41
N TYR A 96 -5.71 -13.29 -5.89
CA TYR A 96 -4.49 -14.08 -6.07
C TYR A 96 -3.48 -13.86 -4.94
N ALA A 97 -3.38 -12.63 -4.45
CA ALA A 97 -2.51 -12.28 -3.33
C ALA A 97 -3.16 -11.18 -2.48
N LEU A 98 -2.87 -11.21 -1.19
CA LEU A 98 -3.35 -10.23 -0.23
C LEU A 98 -2.31 -10.06 0.87
N ALA A 99 -2.06 -8.81 1.24
CA ALA A 99 -1.24 -8.45 2.38
C ALA A 99 -1.93 -7.34 3.17
N ASN A 100 -1.90 -7.43 4.50
CA ASN A 100 -2.36 -6.33 5.34
C ASN A 100 -1.41 -5.13 5.22
N THR A 101 -1.98 -3.93 5.21
CA THR A 101 -1.20 -2.71 5.42
C THR A 101 -0.90 -2.52 6.89
N VAL A 102 0.18 -1.80 7.22
CA VAL A 102 0.36 -1.29 8.59
C VAL A 102 -0.53 -0.07 8.77
N SER A 103 -1.58 -0.21 9.57
CA SER A 103 -2.63 0.80 9.73
C SER A 103 -3.08 1.06 11.18
N PRO A 104 -2.15 1.25 12.13
CA PRO A 104 -2.53 1.64 13.47
C PRO A 104 -3.12 3.07 13.49
N VAL A 105 -3.99 3.33 14.45
CA VAL A 105 -4.52 4.69 14.69
C VAL A 105 -3.39 5.59 15.21
N PRO A 106 -3.18 6.79 14.65
CA PRO A 106 -2.16 7.71 15.17
C PRO A 106 -2.32 8.02 16.65
N LEU A 107 -1.21 8.11 17.37
CA LEU A 107 -1.17 8.37 18.81
C LEU A 107 -0.29 9.59 19.14
N PRO A 108 -0.58 10.34 20.22
CA PRO A 108 0.33 11.39 20.70
C PRO A 108 1.71 10.85 21.04
N ALA A 109 2.75 11.68 20.89
CA ALA A 109 4.14 11.31 21.18
C ALA A 109 4.35 10.69 22.58
N GLY A 110 3.59 11.14 23.59
CA GLY A 110 3.67 10.64 24.97
C GLY A 110 3.26 9.17 25.16
N GLU A 111 2.55 8.56 24.20
CA GLU A 111 2.14 7.16 24.27
C GLU A 111 3.29 6.19 23.89
N PHE A 112 4.34 6.68 23.26
CA PHE A 112 5.51 5.89 22.83
C PHE A 112 6.51 5.74 23.97
N ARG A 113 6.22 4.82 24.90
CA ARG A 113 7.01 4.61 26.14
C ARG A 113 8.48 4.26 25.92
N ASN A 114 8.82 3.67 24.77
CA ASN A 114 10.19 3.28 24.42
C ASN A 114 10.93 4.35 23.60
N GLY A 115 10.39 5.58 23.58
CA GLY A 115 10.90 6.68 22.77
C GLY A 115 10.39 6.66 21.34
N LEU A 116 10.62 7.77 20.64
CA LEU A 116 10.27 7.94 19.24
C LEU A 116 11.40 7.43 18.36
N LYS A 117 11.04 6.82 17.22
CA LYS A 117 11.95 6.25 16.24
C LYS A 117 11.56 6.76 14.86
N PHE A 118 12.58 7.15 14.09
CA PHE A 118 12.42 7.88 12.83
C PHE A 118 13.38 7.33 11.78
N ASP A 119 13.60 6.01 11.76
CA ASP A 119 14.51 5.42 10.80
C ASP A 119 14.06 5.77 9.37
N PRO A 120 14.98 6.16 8.49
CA PRO A 120 14.62 6.80 7.23
C PRO A 120 13.92 5.86 6.25
N VAL A 121 13.10 6.44 5.37
CA VAL A 121 12.41 5.74 4.28
C VAL A 121 12.42 6.61 3.01
N ASP A 122 12.26 5.98 1.85
CA ASP A 122 11.93 6.71 0.61
C ASP A 122 10.43 6.60 0.32
N MET A 123 9.79 7.72 -0.01
CA MET A 123 8.39 7.74 -0.43
C MET A 123 8.27 7.35 -1.90
N LEU A 124 7.66 6.21 -2.20
CA LEU A 124 7.38 5.81 -3.59
C LEU A 124 6.08 6.41 -4.10
N SER A 125 5.07 6.48 -3.24
CA SER A 125 3.77 7.09 -3.55
C SER A 125 2.97 7.39 -2.29
N ILE A 126 2.21 8.48 -2.32
CA ILE A 126 1.34 8.92 -1.22
C ILE A 126 0.05 9.55 -1.78
N TRP A 127 -1.11 9.15 -1.27
CA TRP A 127 -2.40 9.69 -1.72
C TRP A 127 -3.52 9.49 -0.69
N MET A 128 -4.53 10.34 -0.76
CA MET A 128 -5.79 10.17 -0.02
C MET A 128 -6.66 9.11 -0.70
N GLY A 129 -7.16 8.15 0.07
CA GLY A 129 -8.07 7.12 -0.44
C GLY A 129 -9.06 6.69 0.64
N ARG A 130 -10.35 6.84 0.35
CA ARG A 130 -11.44 6.68 1.32
C ARG A 130 -11.18 7.52 2.59
N ASP A 131 -11.01 6.89 3.75
CA ASP A 131 -10.71 7.55 5.03
C ASP A 131 -9.26 7.31 5.49
N TYR A 132 -8.37 7.06 4.52
CA TYR A 132 -6.97 6.76 4.76
C TYR A 132 -6.04 7.70 3.98
N LEU A 133 -4.90 8.02 4.58
CA LEU A 133 -3.72 8.48 3.84
C LEU A 133 -2.85 7.25 3.55
N ASN A 134 -2.80 6.84 2.29
CA ASN A 134 -2.11 5.63 1.84
C ASN A 134 -0.70 5.96 1.37
N MET A 135 0.24 5.07 1.67
CA MET A 135 1.63 5.21 1.24
C MET A 135 2.22 3.87 0.83
N THR A 136 3.02 3.90 -0.24
CA THR A 136 4.02 2.87 -0.51
C THR A 136 5.39 3.45 -0.21
N LEU A 137 6.09 2.82 0.72
CA LEU A 137 7.44 3.21 1.14
C LEU A 137 8.46 2.23 0.55
N SER A 138 9.66 2.72 0.29
CA SER A 138 10.85 1.88 0.08
C SER A 138 11.73 1.99 1.31
N ILE A 139 12.00 0.85 1.94
CA ILE A 139 12.90 0.72 3.09
C ILE A 139 14.12 -0.10 2.68
N ARG A 140 15.27 0.15 3.29
CA ARG A 140 16.44 -0.71 3.20
C ARG A 140 16.39 -1.71 4.35
N ALA A 141 16.29 -2.99 4.02
CA ALA A 141 16.06 -4.04 5.01
C ALA A 141 16.77 -5.33 4.60
N GLN A 142 17.22 -6.10 5.59
CA GLN A 142 17.78 -7.42 5.40
C GLN A 142 16.96 -8.46 6.15
N ASN A 143 17.10 -8.51 7.48
CA ASN A 143 16.59 -9.61 8.31
C ASN A 143 15.80 -9.15 9.53
N ALA A 144 16.03 -7.92 10.02
CA ALA A 144 15.34 -7.45 11.21
C ALA A 144 13.89 -7.07 10.91
N ARG A 145 13.09 -7.00 11.97
CA ARG A 145 11.69 -6.61 11.88
C ARG A 145 11.58 -5.10 11.96
N HIS A 146 11.07 -4.50 10.89
CA HIS A 146 10.68 -3.10 10.87
C HIS A 146 9.30 -2.93 11.52
N THR A 147 9.16 -1.91 12.36
CA THR A 147 7.91 -1.54 13.03
C THR A 147 7.50 -0.14 12.63
N PHE A 148 6.25 0.02 12.22
CA PHE A 148 5.69 1.31 11.80
C PHE A 148 4.54 1.73 12.71
N HIS A 149 4.42 3.03 12.93
CA HIS A 149 3.26 3.68 13.54
C HIS A 149 3.14 5.11 13.00
N PHE A 150 2.14 5.84 13.47
CA PHE A 150 2.00 7.28 13.21
C PHE A 150 1.94 8.05 14.52
N ILE A 151 2.73 9.11 14.61
CA ILE A 151 2.75 10.04 15.74
C ILE A 151 1.86 11.22 15.39
N GLN A 152 0.95 11.57 16.28
CA GLN A 152 0.19 12.81 16.24
C GLN A 152 0.99 13.89 16.97
N GLU A 153 1.67 14.74 16.22
CA GLU A 153 2.50 15.82 16.77
C GLU A 153 1.64 16.96 17.30
N SER A 154 0.64 17.39 16.52
CA SER A 154 -0.33 18.39 16.96
C SER A 154 -1.69 18.24 16.27
N VAL A 155 -2.72 18.75 16.95
CA VAL A 155 -4.08 18.92 16.42
C VAL A 155 -4.51 20.33 16.81
N GLU A 156 -4.62 21.20 15.82
CA GLU A 156 -4.82 22.63 16.01
C GLU A 156 -6.00 23.10 15.18
N ARG A 157 -6.82 23.99 15.75
CA ARG A 157 -7.88 24.64 14.99
C ARG A 157 -7.39 26.00 14.52
N ASP A 158 -7.39 26.21 13.22
CA ASP A 158 -7.03 27.49 12.63
C ASP A 158 -8.02 28.57 13.07
N ALA A 159 -7.53 29.60 13.76
CA ALA A 159 -8.38 30.61 14.40
C ALA A 159 -9.17 31.49 13.39
N VAL A 160 -8.72 31.56 12.14
CA VAL A 160 -9.33 32.40 11.10
C VAL A 160 -10.30 31.61 10.25
N THR A 161 -9.87 30.45 9.76
CA THR A 161 -10.66 29.61 8.85
C THR A 161 -11.53 28.59 9.58
N GLY A 162 -11.27 28.34 10.87
CA GLY A 162 -11.92 27.30 11.65
C GLY A 162 -11.51 25.88 11.27
N LYS A 163 -10.69 25.68 10.23
CA LYS A 163 -10.27 24.35 9.76
C LYS A 163 -9.34 23.68 10.77
N LEU A 164 -9.55 22.38 10.97
CA LEU A 164 -8.65 21.55 11.77
C LEU A 164 -7.37 21.26 10.97
N LYS A 165 -6.22 21.48 11.57
CA LYS A 165 -4.89 21.14 11.08
C LYS A 165 -4.33 20.04 11.96
N VAL A 166 -3.87 18.95 11.35
CA VAL A 166 -3.30 17.81 12.05
C VAL A 166 -1.91 17.57 11.51
N HIS A 167 -0.92 17.58 12.39
CA HIS A 167 0.47 17.27 12.07
C HIS A 167 0.76 15.84 12.50
N LEU A 168 1.13 15.02 11.53
CA LEU A 168 1.46 13.62 11.69
C LEU A 168 2.90 13.35 11.27
N MET A 169 3.58 12.47 11.98
CA MET A 169 4.92 12.02 11.68
C MET A 169 4.94 10.50 11.57
N LEU A 170 5.65 9.96 10.57
CA LEU A 170 5.92 8.53 10.48
C LEU A 170 6.82 8.09 11.66
N TYR A 171 6.35 7.14 12.45
CA TYR A 171 7.20 6.37 13.34
C TYR A 171 7.71 5.16 12.57
N HIS A 172 9.03 4.97 12.57
CA HIS A 172 9.67 3.80 11.99
C HIS A 172 10.86 3.40 12.86
N ASP A 173 10.81 2.16 13.36
CA ASP A 173 11.90 1.48 14.06
C ASP A 173 12.37 0.31 13.20
N ASP A 174 13.58 0.38 12.65
CA ASP A 174 14.16 -0.69 11.84
C ASP A 174 14.68 -1.87 12.69
N GLY A 175 14.70 -1.73 14.02
CA GLY A 175 15.21 -2.74 14.94
C GLY A 175 16.72 -2.93 14.88
N GLY A 176 17.46 -1.94 14.37
CA GLY A 176 18.89 -1.99 14.09
C GLY A 176 19.22 -2.88 12.88
N ASP A 177 18.34 -2.95 11.87
CA ASP A 177 18.61 -3.74 10.66
C ASP A 177 19.82 -3.21 9.89
N VAL A 178 20.37 -4.06 9.04
CA VAL A 178 21.35 -3.62 8.04
C VAL A 178 20.59 -3.00 6.88
N GLU A 179 20.93 -1.75 6.53
CA GLU A 179 20.46 -1.07 5.33
C GLU A 179 20.98 -1.75 4.04
N ALA A 180 20.44 -2.91 3.68
CA ALA A 180 20.93 -3.73 2.58
C ALA A 180 20.19 -3.46 1.25
N TYR A 181 19.02 -4.09 1.06
CA TYR A 181 18.28 -4.02 -0.20
C TYR A 181 16.92 -3.37 -0.02
N ALA A 182 16.43 -2.74 -1.09
CA ALA A 182 15.14 -2.07 -1.10
C ALA A 182 13.99 -3.09 -0.98
N LYS A 183 13.12 -2.90 0.00
CA LYS A 183 11.85 -3.59 0.17
C LYS A 183 10.70 -2.59 0.20
N ARG A 184 9.52 -3.00 -0.28
CA ARG A 184 8.30 -2.19 -0.18
C ARG A 184 7.62 -2.42 1.17
N ALA A 185 7.22 -1.32 1.82
CA ALA A 185 6.28 -1.34 2.92
C ALA A 185 5.00 -0.61 2.52
N TYR A 186 3.85 -1.20 2.85
CA TYR A 186 2.54 -0.64 2.55
C TYR A 186 1.89 -0.19 3.86
N VAL A 187 1.65 1.11 3.99
CA VAL A 187 1.10 1.70 5.21
C VAL A 187 -0.10 2.58 4.88
N SER A 188 -1.05 2.67 5.81
CA SER A 188 -2.22 3.53 5.62
C SER A 188 -2.63 4.13 6.95
N VAL A 189 -2.63 5.46 7.03
CA VAL A 189 -3.04 6.19 8.22
C VAL A 189 -4.57 6.24 8.26
N PRO A 190 -5.26 5.65 9.25
CA PRO A 190 -6.70 5.87 9.42
C PRO A 190 -6.95 7.29 9.94
N LEU A 191 -7.82 8.05 9.26
CA LEU A 191 -8.01 9.49 9.54
C LEU A 191 -9.34 9.83 10.20
N ARG A 192 -10.26 8.87 10.33
CA ARG A 192 -11.61 9.11 10.88
C ARG A 192 -11.62 9.78 12.26
N GLN A 193 -10.59 9.55 13.08
CA GLN A 193 -10.52 10.17 14.41
C GLN A 193 -10.42 11.71 14.39
N TYR A 194 -10.03 12.30 13.25
CA TYR A 194 -9.90 13.75 13.10
C TYR A 194 -11.17 14.44 12.62
N THR A 195 -12.23 13.67 12.38
CA THR A 195 -13.46 14.17 11.77
C THR A 195 -14.63 13.95 12.72
N SER A 196 -15.48 14.96 12.84
CA SER A 196 -16.75 14.86 13.56
C SER A 196 -17.87 14.41 12.61
N ASP A 197 -19.01 14.00 13.17
CA ASP A 197 -20.20 13.57 12.41
C ASP A 197 -20.80 14.69 11.54
N ILE A 198 -20.42 15.95 11.78
CA ILE A 198 -20.85 17.12 10.99
C ILE A 198 -20.06 17.30 9.70
N GLY A 199 -19.00 16.51 9.50
CA GLY A 199 -18.35 16.36 8.21
C GLY A 199 -17.43 17.50 7.76
N GLU A 200 -16.73 18.13 8.69
CA GLU A 200 -15.71 19.13 8.36
C GLU A 200 -14.50 18.49 7.66
N SER A 201 -13.95 19.17 6.64
CA SER A 201 -12.67 18.79 6.06
C SER A 201 -11.52 19.15 7.00
N VAL A 202 -10.45 18.36 6.95
CA VAL A 202 -9.27 18.48 7.81
C VAL A 202 -8.03 18.65 6.94
N ILE A 203 -7.13 19.55 7.31
CA ILE A 203 -5.82 19.66 6.67
C ILE A 203 -4.85 18.72 7.39
N ILE A 204 -4.31 17.75 6.66
CA ILE A 204 -3.33 16.79 7.16
C ILE A 204 -1.95 17.21 6.65
N TYR A 205 -1.02 17.43 7.58
CA TYR A 205 0.40 17.51 7.31
C TYR A 205 1.01 16.17 7.70
N PHE A 206 1.71 15.51 6.78
CA PHE A 206 2.36 14.24 7.02
C PHE A 206 3.86 14.34 6.74
N SER A 207 4.65 14.10 7.77
CA SER A 207 6.11 14.21 7.76
C SER A 207 6.79 12.85 7.92
N PHE A 208 7.99 12.72 7.37
CA PHE A 208 8.84 11.53 7.49
C PHE A 208 10.30 11.88 7.24
N HIS A 209 11.21 11.06 7.79
CA HIS A 209 12.65 11.20 7.59
C HIS A 209 13.12 10.41 6.36
N THR A 210 14.07 10.97 5.61
CA THR A 210 14.65 10.38 4.39
C THR A 210 16.11 10.01 4.57
N TYR A 211 16.64 9.13 3.69
CA TYR A 211 18.01 8.62 3.78
C TYR A 211 19.10 9.69 3.55
N ASP A 212 18.74 10.84 2.98
CA ASP A 212 19.63 12.01 2.85
C ASP A 212 19.70 12.86 4.14
N GLY A 213 18.95 12.48 5.19
CA GLY A 213 18.94 13.16 6.49
C GLY A 213 17.90 14.28 6.61
N GLU A 214 17.11 14.52 5.56
CA GLU A 214 16.07 15.55 5.56
C GLU A 214 14.74 15.04 6.16
N VAL A 215 13.87 16.01 6.50
CA VAL A 215 12.46 15.75 6.81
C VAL A 215 11.61 16.30 5.69
N GLN A 216 10.84 15.43 5.04
CA GLN A 216 9.89 15.83 4.01
C GLN A 216 8.48 15.88 4.59
N THR A 217 7.68 16.84 4.15
CA THR A 217 6.29 17.03 4.58
C THR A 217 5.38 17.19 3.38
N TYR A 218 4.31 16.38 3.34
CA TYR A 218 3.20 16.53 2.40
C TYR A 218 1.99 17.17 3.09
N GLN A 219 1.21 17.93 2.34
CA GLN A 219 -0.06 18.51 2.80
C GLN A 219 -1.22 17.95 1.97
N PHE A 220 -2.29 17.53 2.66
CA PHE A 220 -3.53 17.06 2.04
C PHE A 220 -4.74 17.73 2.68
N GLU A 221 -5.80 17.91 1.89
CA GLU A 221 -7.14 18.14 2.43
C GLU A 221 -7.88 16.79 2.48
N TYR A 222 -8.24 16.36 3.68
CA TYR A 222 -9.03 15.18 3.93
C TYR A 222 -10.51 15.55 4.05
N VAL A 223 -11.33 14.90 3.23
CA VAL A 223 -12.79 14.95 3.30
C VAL A 223 -13.31 13.54 3.64
N PRO A 224 -14.08 13.37 4.74
CA PRO A 224 -14.63 12.08 5.12
C PRO A 224 -15.43 11.41 4.00
N SER A 225 -15.17 10.13 3.76
CA SER A 225 -15.78 9.39 2.64
C SER A 225 -17.30 9.23 2.74
N HIS A 226 -17.88 9.32 3.95
CA HIS A 226 -19.34 9.27 4.13
C HIS A 226 -20.05 10.55 3.66
N LEU A 227 -19.31 11.61 3.35
CA LEU A 227 -19.83 12.89 2.84
C LEU A 227 -19.61 13.04 1.34
N THR A 228 -18.70 12.26 0.78
CA THR A 228 -18.44 12.23 -0.65
C THR A 228 -19.59 11.49 -1.31
N ILE A 229 -20.65 12.23 -1.66
CA ILE A 229 -21.72 11.70 -2.51
C ILE A 229 -21.09 11.39 -3.86
N ASN A 230 -20.93 10.10 -4.16
CA ASN A 230 -20.55 9.64 -5.48
C ASN A 230 -21.69 10.01 -6.44
N TYR A 231 -21.45 11.01 -7.30
CA TYR A 231 -22.28 11.28 -8.48
C TYR A 231 -22.05 10.21 -9.55
#